data_AF-A0A7V8X4Q9-F1
#
_entry.id   AF-A0A7V8X4Q9-F1
#
_cell.length_a   1.000
_cell.length_b   1.000
_cell.length_c   1.000
_cell.angle_alpha   90.00
_cell.angle_beta   90.00
_cell.angle_gamma   90.00
#
_symmetry.space_group_name_H-M   'P 1'
#
loop_
_entity.id
_entity.type
_entity.pdbx_description
1 polymer ?
#
loop_
_entity_poly.entity_id
_entity_poly.type
_entity_poly.pdbx_seq_one_letter_code
_entity_poly.pdbx_strand_id
1 'polypeptide(L)'
;GQLWFAGEQTPPEGYTGFLLSLALMVGIIEPGTKPARSGADKGSFRPQATEKLRSWRSEWFSEQTAELRRAWRDHDDWIEGRERDEIEVWGAHWPNVRVKLLDALSSLETGTWYRRREVARHLAEQAPGMVGSSFTVASSRGGDDRDGADGRVGKVAQIITSELETAFRWFGLIESGVTGSGTDRARVIRLTEAGQLAADNFEVVPSDDARLPGSKITDNAPVVTVDDAGMVELLRPAPLHVWSLSAFSDQVALKPDARYELTAPSLGRALGAGFDLDQVVTYLRRQSGQPLSEAVQANFRSWTAGYRRVRLRRMIVVQPDEPALLNEIEAALEGEGFALADRLPDGSGLRVFLLDTGEDGTAAEEQLQRALRANGFSGQWPRASGGGGTGDR
;
A
#
# COMPACT_ATOMS: atom_id res chain seq x y z
N GLY A 1 1.20 -0.74 -19.34
CA GLY A 1 2.28 -0.97 -18.35
C GLY A 1 1.65 -1.12 -16.97
N GLN A 2 2.23 -1.89 -16.06
CA GLN A 2 1.71 -2.04 -14.70
C GLN A 2 2.70 -1.43 -13.72
N LEU A 3 2.31 -0.33 -13.08
CA LEU A 3 2.93 0.12 -11.83
C LEU A 3 2.30 -0.56 -10.60
N TRP A 4 1.16 -1.21 -10.78
CA TRP A 4 0.32 -1.72 -9.70
C TRP A 4 0.48 -3.23 -9.62
N PHE A 5 1.17 -3.69 -8.59
CA PHE A 5 1.35 -5.12 -8.32
C PHE A 5 -0.02 -5.80 -8.25
N ALA A 6 -0.29 -6.68 -9.23
CA ALA A 6 -1.56 -7.41 -9.36
C ALA A 6 -1.49 -8.84 -8.80
N GLY A 7 -0.43 -9.17 -8.04
CA GLY A 7 -0.16 -10.51 -7.49
C GLY A 7 -0.76 -10.75 -6.10
N GLU A 8 -0.60 -11.98 -5.60
CA GLU A 8 -1.16 -12.43 -4.31
C GLU A 8 -0.58 -11.67 -3.09
N GLN A 9 -1.51 -11.13 -2.30
CA GLN A 9 -1.54 -10.69 -0.88
C GLN A 9 -0.40 -9.86 -0.29
N THR A 10 0.85 -9.95 -0.75
CA THR A 10 1.99 -9.20 -0.17
C THR A 10 2.85 -8.57 -1.27
N PRO A 11 3.12 -7.26 -1.22
CA PRO A 11 4.01 -6.61 -2.17
C PRO A 11 5.43 -7.19 -2.09
N PRO A 12 6.20 -7.19 -3.19
CA PRO A 12 7.60 -7.59 -3.16
C PRO A 12 8.40 -6.73 -2.17
N GLU A 13 9.45 -7.32 -1.59
CA GLU A 13 10.45 -6.60 -0.79
C GLU A 13 10.96 -5.36 -1.54
N GLY A 14 11.10 -4.22 -0.85
CA GLY A 14 11.51 -2.95 -1.46
C GLY A 14 10.40 -2.17 -2.17
N TYR A 15 9.31 -2.82 -2.60
CA TYR A 15 8.30 -2.15 -3.44
C TYR A 15 7.58 -1.01 -2.71
N THR A 16 7.22 -1.20 -1.43
CA THR A 16 6.54 -0.17 -0.65
C THR A 16 7.44 1.04 -0.39
N GLY A 17 8.69 0.82 0.04
CA GLY A 17 9.66 1.91 0.24
C GLY A 17 10.01 2.65 -1.04
N PHE A 18 10.07 1.93 -2.15
CA PHE A 18 10.21 2.50 -3.50
C PHE A 18 9.04 3.44 -3.84
N LEU A 19 7.79 2.98 -3.70
CA LEU A 19 6.61 3.79 -3.96
C LEU A 19 6.52 5.02 -3.04
N LEU A 20 6.88 4.88 -1.76
CA LEU A 20 6.91 6.01 -0.83
C LEU A 20 7.94 7.06 -1.24
N SER A 21 9.13 6.63 -1.68
CA SER A 21 10.17 7.55 -2.15
C SER A 21 9.72 8.32 -3.39
N LEU A 22 9.07 7.66 -4.34
CA LEU A 22 8.50 8.31 -5.51
C LEU A 22 7.34 9.24 -5.15
N ALA A 23 6.45 8.83 -4.24
CA ALA A 23 5.32 9.64 -3.82
C ALA A 23 5.76 10.94 -3.11
N LEU A 24 6.85 10.88 -2.33
CA LEU A 24 7.50 12.07 -1.77
C LEU A 24 8.02 12.98 -2.89
N MET A 25 8.77 12.43 -3.84
CA MET A 25 9.39 13.21 -4.93
C MET A 25 8.34 13.87 -5.83
N VAL A 26 7.23 13.19 -6.09
CA VAL A 26 6.09 13.71 -6.88
C VAL A 26 5.23 14.70 -6.07
N GLY A 27 5.43 14.78 -4.75
CA GLY A 27 4.72 15.69 -3.84
C GLY A 27 3.32 15.23 -3.46
N ILE A 28 3.02 13.92 -3.57
CA ILE A 28 1.73 13.32 -3.18
C ILE A 28 1.64 13.21 -1.65
N ILE A 29 2.79 13.00 -1.02
CA ILE A 29 2.96 12.92 0.43
C ILE A 29 4.12 13.81 0.86
N GLU A 30 4.12 14.21 2.13
CA GLU A 30 5.20 14.93 2.79
C GLU A 30 5.61 14.23 4.10
N PRO A 31 6.84 14.44 4.60
CA PRO A 31 7.25 13.92 5.90
C PRO A 31 6.40 14.55 7.01
N GLY A 32 5.73 13.73 7.81
CA GLY A 32 4.92 14.22 8.92
C GLY A 32 5.75 14.85 10.04
N THR A 33 5.15 15.83 10.73
CA THR A 33 5.79 16.67 11.76
C THR A 33 6.18 15.94 13.04
N LYS A 34 5.80 14.67 13.23
CA LYS A 34 6.13 13.86 14.41
C LYS A 34 7.02 12.69 13.98
N PRO A 35 8.22 12.50 14.58
CA PRO A 35 9.01 11.30 14.35
C PRO A 35 8.23 10.06 14.80
N ALA A 36 8.48 8.91 14.15
CA ALA A 36 7.92 7.64 14.60
C ALA A 36 8.24 7.43 16.09
N ARG A 37 7.19 7.18 16.91
CA ARG A 37 7.35 6.96 18.36
C ARG A 37 8.04 5.61 18.58
N SER A 38 9.33 5.68 18.92
CA SER A 38 10.23 4.65 19.50
C SER A 38 10.14 3.20 18.98
N GLY A 39 11.25 2.70 18.47
CA GLY A 39 11.45 1.30 18.07
C GLY A 39 12.60 1.19 17.06
N ALA A 40 12.72 0.03 16.39
CA ALA A 40 13.64 -0.21 15.28
C ALA A 40 13.51 0.80 14.11
N ASP A 41 12.46 1.63 14.13
CA ASP A 41 12.08 2.62 13.14
C ASP A 41 12.69 4.03 13.35
N LYS A 42 13.83 4.14 14.04
CA LYS A 42 14.56 5.42 14.16
C LYS A 42 15.01 5.88 12.76
N GLY A 43 14.24 6.78 12.16
CA GLY A 43 14.48 7.31 10.81
C GLY A 43 13.26 7.25 9.89
N SER A 44 12.20 6.53 10.27
CA SER A 44 10.96 6.53 9.49
C SER A 44 10.14 7.79 9.78
N PHE A 45 9.73 8.47 8.71
CA PHE A 45 8.76 9.56 8.78
C PHE A 45 7.36 8.97 8.63
N ARG A 46 6.37 9.52 9.35
CA ARG A 46 4.96 9.21 9.07
C ARG A 46 4.52 10.03 7.87
N PRO A 47 4.23 9.44 6.70
CA PRO A 47 3.82 10.21 5.54
C PRO A 47 2.48 10.91 5.82
N GLN A 48 2.40 12.19 5.46
CA GLN A 48 1.17 12.99 5.48
C GLN A 48 0.75 13.26 4.04
N ALA A 49 -0.54 13.07 3.74
CA ALA A 49 -1.08 13.36 2.42
C ALA A 49 -1.08 14.87 2.16
N THR A 50 -0.61 15.28 0.99
CA THR A 50 -0.71 16.68 0.53
C THR A 50 -2.04 16.92 -0.18
N GLU A 51 -2.32 18.17 -0.54
CA GLU A 51 -3.46 18.52 -1.40
C GLU A 51 -3.42 17.83 -2.77
N LYS A 52 -2.21 17.52 -3.28
CA LYS A 52 -2.01 16.82 -4.57
C LYS A 52 -2.60 15.41 -4.56
N LEU A 53 -2.72 14.75 -3.40
CA LEU A 53 -3.29 13.40 -3.33
C LEU A 53 -4.72 13.34 -3.92
N ARG A 54 -5.50 14.41 -3.81
CA ARG A 54 -6.87 14.43 -4.33
C ARG A 54 -6.90 14.40 -5.86
N SER A 55 -6.10 15.25 -6.52
CA SER A 55 -6.01 15.27 -7.99
C SER A 55 -5.33 14.00 -8.51
N TRP A 56 -4.27 13.56 -7.82
CA TRP A 56 -3.56 12.32 -8.13
C TRP A 56 -4.52 11.16 -8.27
N ARG A 57 -5.41 10.93 -7.29
CA ARG A 57 -6.36 9.80 -7.31
C ARG A 57 -7.31 9.79 -8.51
N SER A 58 -7.58 10.95 -9.11
CA SER A 58 -8.43 11.08 -10.29
C SER A 58 -7.67 11.01 -11.63
N GLU A 59 -6.33 11.03 -11.59
CA GLU A 59 -5.51 10.83 -12.79
C GLU A 59 -5.59 9.39 -13.29
N TRP A 60 -5.32 9.22 -14.59
CA TRP A 60 -5.28 7.90 -15.19
C TRP A 60 -4.01 7.14 -14.83
N PHE A 61 -4.03 5.80 -14.98
CA PHE A 61 -2.86 4.99 -14.67
C PHE A 61 -1.65 5.33 -15.55
N SER A 62 -1.87 5.62 -16.83
CA SER A 62 -0.78 6.04 -17.74
C SER A 62 -0.12 7.36 -17.29
N GLU A 63 -0.91 8.35 -16.87
CA GLU A 63 -0.45 9.66 -16.37
C GLU A 63 0.35 9.49 -15.08
N GLN A 64 -0.19 8.76 -14.10
CA GLN A 64 0.51 8.46 -12.86
C GLN A 64 1.80 7.66 -13.09
N THR A 65 1.76 6.66 -13.98
CA THR A 65 2.94 5.87 -14.33
C THR A 65 3.99 6.76 -15.00
N ALA A 66 3.60 7.73 -15.82
CA ALA A 66 4.51 8.68 -16.44
C ALA A 66 5.18 9.59 -15.39
N GLU A 67 4.42 10.14 -14.45
CA GLU A 67 4.98 10.96 -13.36
C GLU A 67 5.93 10.14 -12.46
N LEU A 68 5.52 8.93 -12.05
CA LEU A 68 6.34 8.08 -11.20
C LEU A 68 7.60 7.57 -11.91
N ARG A 69 7.51 7.22 -13.20
CA ARG A 69 8.68 6.80 -13.99
C ARG A 69 9.64 7.95 -14.23
N ARG A 70 9.14 9.16 -14.45
CA ARG A 70 9.96 10.39 -14.53
C ARG A 70 10.66 10.63 -13.20
N ALA A 71 9.94 10.61 -12.09
CA ALA A 71 10.50 10.76 -10.75
C ALA A 71 11.58 9.69 -10.47
N TRP A 72 11.30 8.41 -10.77
CA TRP A 72 12.28 7.34 -10.64
C TRP A 72 13.53 7.59 -11.47
N ARG A 73 13.37 7.92 -12.76
CA ARG A 73 14.50 8.20 -13.64
C ARG A 73 15.36 9.34 -13.11
N ASP A 74 14.73 10.41 -12.63
CA ASP A 74 15.41 11.63 -12.21
C ASP A 74 15.91 11.58 -10.75
N HIS A 75 15.61 10.52 -10.00
CA HIS A 75 15.98 10.38 -8.59
C HIS A 75 17.49 10.18 -8.43
N ASP A 76 18.15 10.95 -7.57
CA ASP A 76 19.61 10.87 -7.41
C ASP A 76 20.09 9.59 -6.70
N ASP A 77 19.28 9.02 -5.81
CA ASP A 77 19.60 7.76 -5.09
C ASP A 77 19.03 6.49 -5.73
N TRP A 78 19.57 5.33 -5.31
CA TRP A 78 19.11 3.98 -5.66
C TRP A 78 17.92 3.48 -4.83
N ILE A 79 16.78 4.17 -4.90
CA ILE A 79 15.59 3.89 -4.09
C ILE A 79 15.02 2.47 -4.23
N GLU A 80 15.22 1.85 -5.38
CA GLU A 80 14.78 0.49 -5.73
C GLU A 80 15.69 -0.61 -5.17
N GLY A 81 16.92 -0.27 -4.77
CA GLY A 81 17.88 -1.18 -4.13
C GLY A 81 17.99 -1.03 -2.61
N ARG A 82 17.47 0.05 -2.01
CA ARG A 82 17.70 0.41 -0.59
C ARG A 82 17.34 -0.66 0.43
N GLU A 83 16.23 -1.37 0.24
CA GLU A 83 15.75 -2.40 1.19
C GLU A 83 16.36 -3.78 0.91
N ARG A 84 17.27 -3.91 -0.05
CA ARG A 84 17.92 -5.18 -0.37
C ARG A 84 19.28 -5.21 0.30
N ASP A 85 19.39 -5.94 1.41
CA ASP A 85 20.66 -6.20 2.13
C ASP A 85 21.71 -6.95 1.28
N GLU A 86 21.37 -7.31 0.03
CA GLU A 86 22.24 -8.06 -0.86
C GLU A 86 23.34 -7.21 -1.51
N ILE A 87 23.10 -5.92 -1.77
CA ILE A 87 23.99 -5.07 -2.58
C ILE A 87 23.97 -3.62 -2.08
N GLU A 88 25.15 -3.07 -1.78
CA GLU A 88 25.34 -1.62 -1.61
C GLU A 88 26.21 -1.08 -2.73
N VAL A 89 25.80 0.04 -3.31
CA VAL A 89 26.51 0.68 -4.44
C VAL A 89 26.78 2.14 -4.13
N TRP A 90 28.05 2.54 -4.23
CA TRP A 90 28.51 3.90 -3.95
C TRP A 90 29.13 4.54 -5.20
N GLY A 91 28.91 5.85 -5.39
CA GLY A 91 29.53 6.64 -6.47
C GLY A 91 28.84 6.53 -7.84
N ALA A 92 27.73 5.81 -7.93
CA ALA A 92 26.92 5.72 -9.15
C ALA A 92 26.10 6.99 -9.37
N HIS A 93 25.97 7.43 -10.63
CA HIS A 93 25.03 8.48 -11.01
C HIS A 93 23.75 7.84 -11.58
N TRP A 94 22.81 7.56 -10.69
CA TRP A 94 21.63 6.73 -10.97
C TRP A 94 20.74 7.22 -12.12
N PRO A 95 20.49 8.52 -12.31
CA PRO A 95 19.73 8.99 -13.47
C PRO A 95 20.33 8.53 -14.80
N ASN A 96 21.65 8.61 -14.94
CA ASN A 96 22.35 8.17 -16.14
C ASN A 96 22.38 6.64 -16.27
N VAL A 97 22.48 5.91 -15.15
CA VAL A 97 22.40 4.43 -15.15
C VAL A 97 21.06 3.98 -15.70
N ARG A 98 19.96 4.54 -15.21
CA ARG A 98 18.59 4.17 -15.61
C ARG A 98 18.34 4.47 -17.09
N VAL A 99 18.75 5.64 -17.58
CA VAL A 99 18.61 6.01 -19.00
C VAL A 99 19.40 5.05 -19.89
N LYS A 100 20.67 4.76 -19.56
CA LYS A 100 21.49 3.82 -20.33
C LYS A 100 20.94 2.40 -20.29
N LEU A 101 20.39 1.97 -19.15
CA LEU A 101 19.81 0.64 -19.04
C LEU A 101 18.53 0.50 -19.84
N LEU A 102 17.67 1.54 -19.86
CA LEU A 102 16.49 1.60 -20.74
C LEU A 102 16.90 1.53 -22.21
N ASP A 103 17.88 2.33 -22.64
CA ASP A 103 18.42 2.30 -24.01
C ASP A 103 18.97 0.91 -24.37
N ALA A 104 19.72 0.28 -23.46
CA ALA A 104 20.30 -1.04 -23.68
C ALA A 104 19.24 -2.15 -23.83
N LEU A 105 18.01 -1.97 -23.32
CA LEU A 105 16.93 -2.93 -23.56
C LEU A 105 16.52 -3.02 -25.04
N SER A 106 16.81 -2.01 -25.86
CA SER A 106 16.54 -2.03 -27.30
C SER A 106 17.26 -3.17 -28.04
N SER A 107 18.28 -3.78 -27.42
CA SER A 107 18.97 -4.94 -27.96
C SER A 107 18.23 -6.26 -27.75
N LEU A 108 17.12 -6.27 -27.00
CA LEU A 108 16.33 -7.47 -26.71
C LEU A 108 15.10 -7.52 -27.64
N GLU A 109 14.73 -8.71 -28.07
CA GLU A 109 13.50 -8.90 -28.83
C GLU A 109 12.29 -8.87 -27.89
N THR A 110 11.30 -8.03 -28.20
CA THR A 110 10.03 -7.97 -27.48
C THR A 110 9.33 -9.32 -27.55
N GLY A 111 8.83 -9.82 -26.42
CA GLY A 111 8.09 -11.10 -26.39
C GLY A 111 8.97 -12.35 -26.27
N THR A 112 10.29 -12.24 -26.36
CA THR A 112 11.21 -13.39 -26.23
C THR A 112 11.67 -13.60 -24.78
N TRP A 113 11.68 -14.84 -24.32
CA TRP A 113 12.14 -15.22 -22.98
C TRP A 113 13.65 -15.47 -22.97
N TYR A 114 14.36 -14.74 -22.11
CA TYR A 114 15.80 -14.87 -21.92
C TYR A 114 16.13 -15.28 -20.48
N ARG A 115 17.24 -15.99 -20.29
CA ARG A 115 17.78 -16.21 -18.95
C ARG A 115 18.29 -14.89 -18.39
N ARG A 116 17.80 -14.52 -17.21
CA ARG A 116 18.08 -13.21 -16.63
C ARG A 116 19.57 -12.94 -16.43
N ARG A 117 20.31 -13.93 -15.92
CA ARG A 117 21.77 -13.78 -15.71
C ARG A 117 22.51 -13.53 -17.02
N GLU A 118 22.07 -14.16 -18.10
CA GLU A 118 22.68 -14.00 -19.43
C GLU A 118 22.37 -12.61 -19.99
N VAL A 119 21.13 -12.12 -19.85
CA VAL A 119 20.77 -10.74 -20.21
C VAL A 119 21.59 -9.73 -19.43
N ALA A 120 21.64 -9.84 -18.10
CA ALA A 120 22.34 -8.87 -17.28
C ALA A 120 23.85 -8.81 -17.61
N ARG A 121 24.46 -9.97 -17.89
CA ARG A 121 25.85 -10.03 -18.36
C ARG A 121 26.01 -9.41 -19.75
N HIS A 122 25.13 -9.74 -20.68
CA HIS A 122 25.17 -9.19 -22.04
C HIS A 122 25.07 -7.65 -22.06
N LEU A 123 24.14 -7.08 -21.28
CA LEU A 123 23.98 -5.62 -21.16
C LEU A 123 25.19 -4.97 -20.47
N ALA A 124 25.78 -5.64 -19.47
CA ALA A 124 27.00 -5.17 -18.81
C ALA A 124 28.23 -5.18 -19.74
N GLU A 125 28.33 -6.15 -20.65
CA GLU A 125 29.39 -6.25 -21.67
C GLU A 125 29.25 -5.13 -22.71
N GLN A 126 28.02 -4.78 -23.11
CA GLN A 126 27.77 -3.68 -24.05
C GLN A 126 28.09 -2.30 -23.46
N ALA A 127 27.85 -2.11 -22.15
CA ALA A 127 28.08 -0.84 -21.48
C ALA A 127 28.82 -0.97 -20.13
N PRO A 128 30.12 -1.34 -20.11
CA PRO A 128 30.88 -1.50 -18.87
C PRO A 128 31.02 -0.20 -18.06
N GLY A 129 30.86 0.95 -18.71
CA GLY A 129 30.85 2.29 -18.12
C GLY A 129 29.48 2.78 -17.63
N MET A 130 28.44 1.93 -17.62
CA MET A 130 27.07 2.32 -17.29
C MET A 130 26.97 3.02 -15.92
N VAL A 131 27.62 2.45 -14.91
CA VAL A 131 27.59 2.89 -13.50
C VAL A 131 28.57 4.05 -13.20
N GLY A 132 29.37 4.48 -14.17
CA GLY A 132 30.40 5.51 -13.99
C GLY A 132 31.81 4.94 -13.84
N SER A 133 32.84 5.78 -13.99
CA SER A 133 34.25 5.34 -14.02
C SER A 133 34.72 4.75 -12.68
N SER A 134 34.27 5.33 -11.55
CA SER A 134 34.58 4.88 -10.19
C SER A 134 33.29 4.56 -9.43
N PHE A 135 33.11 3.30 -9.05
CA PHE A 135 32.02 2.87 -8.17
C PHE A 135 32.48 1.69 -7.30
N THR A 136 31.88 1.55 -6.13
CA THR A 136 32.14 0.43 -5.21
C THR A 136 30.86 -0.35 -5.04
N VAL A 137 30.96 -1.69 -5.09
CA VAL A 137 29.85 -2.61 -4.81
C VAL A 137 30.25 -3.52 -3.66
N ALA A 138 29.49 -3.48 -2.57
CA ALA A 138 29.56 -4.50 -1.52
C ALA A 138 28.41 -5.48 -1.75
N SER A 139 28.69 -6.78 -1.70
CA SER A 139 27.69 -7.85 -1.90
C SER A 139 27.84 -8.93 -0.85
N SER A 140 26.73 -9.36 -0.26
CA SER A 140 26.71 -10.44 0.75
C SER A 140 26.93 -11.83 0.15
N ARG A 141 26.70 -12.00 -1.15
CA ARG A 141 27.14 -13.19 -1.90
C ARG A 141 28.61 -13.00 -2.25
N GLY A 142 29.49 -13.59 -1.44
CA GLY A 142 30.94 -13.55 -1.61
C GLY A 142 31.35 -13.89 -3.04
N GLY A 143 31.80 -12.87 -3.78
CA GLY A 143 32.40 -13.01 -5.10
C GLY A 143 33.90 -12.89 -4.96
N ASP A 144 34.61 -13.88 -5.49
CA ASP A 144 36.06 -13.93 -5.69
C ASP A 144 36.52 -12.59 -6.30
N ASP A 145 37.19 -11.74 -5.51
CA ASP A 145 37.77 -10.46 -5.95
C ASP A 145 38.91 -10.75 -6.94
N ARG A 146 38.54 -11.01 -8.20
CA ARG A 146 39.49 -10.95 -9.32
C ARG A 146 39.47 -9.53 -9.84
N ASP A 147 40.41 -8.73 -9.35
CA ASP A 147 40.68 -7.38 -9.84
C ASP A 147 41.00 -7.43 -11.34
N GLY A 148 40.06 -6.97 -12.17
CA GLY A 148 40.15 -6.96 -13.62
C GLY A 148 38.85 -6.51 -14.32
N ALA A 149 38.89 -6.37 -15.65
CA ALA A 149 37.74 -5.99 -16.47
C ALA A 149 36.56 -6.98 -16.33
N ASP A 150 36.85 -8.27 -16.19
CA ASP A 150 35.84 -9.32 -15.94
C ASP A 150 35.14 -9.14 -14.58
N GLY A 151 35.87 -8.70 -13.55
CA GLY A 151 35.30 -8.38 -12.24
C GLY A 151 34.35 -7.18 -12.31
N ARG A 152 34.67 -6.18 -13.15
CA ARG A 152 33.82 -5.02 -13.37
C ARG A 152 32.52 -5.39 -14.09
N VAL A 153 32.59 -6.16 -15.17
CA VAL A 153 31.40 -6.65 -15.89
C VAL A 153 30.51 -7.47 -14.95
N GLY A 154 31.10 -8.31 -14.09
CA GLY A 154 30.36 -9.05 -13.06
C GLY A 154 29.61 -8.14 -12.07
N LYS A 155 30.27 -7.10 -11.55
CA LYS A 155 29.65 -6.11 -10.63
C LYS A 155 28.51 -5.33 -11.31
N VAL A 156 28.70 -4.88 -12.54
CA VAL A 156 27.65 -4.19 -13.32
C VAL A 156 26.48 -5.13 -13.61
N ALA A 157 26.74 -6.38 -14.01
CA ALA A 157 25.69 -7.38 -14.25
C ALA A 157 24.88 -7.69 -12.98
N GLN A 158 25.50 -7.62 -11.80
CA GLN A 158 24.80 -7.77 -10.52
C GLN A 158 23.83 -6.61 -10.27
N ILE A 159 24.26 -5.36 -10.52
CA ILE A 159 23.41 -4.17 -10.42
C ILE A 159 22.23 -4.28 -11.41
N ILE A 160 22.51 -4.58 -12.68
CA ILE A 160 21.47 -4.76 -13.72
C ILE A 160 20.49 -5.87 -13.32
N THR A 161 20.97 -6.96 -12.72
CA THR A 161 20.08 -8.02 -12.22
C THR A 161 19.11 -7.50 -11.16
N SER A 162 19.57 -6.64 -10.26
CA SER A 162 18.71 -6.03 -9.23
C SER A 162 17.68 -5.11 -9.88
N GLU A 163 18.11 -4.21 -10.77
CA GLU A 163 17.22 -3.31 -11.54
C GLU A 163 16.09 -4.04 -12.26
N LEU A 164 16.45 -5.15 -12.94
CA LEU A 164 15.50 -5.99 -13.66
C LEU A 164 14.49 -6.65 -12.70
N GLU A 165 14.89 -7.00 -11.48
CA GLU A 165 13.98 -7.58 -10.48
C GLU A 165 13.09 -6.55 -9.77
N THR A 166 13.53 -5.30 -9.73
CA THR A 166 12.88 -4.20 -9.00
C THR A 166 12.17 -3.27 -9.98
N ALA A 167 12.66 -2.05 -10.20
CA ALA A 167 11.98 -0.99 -10.93
C ALA A 167 11.47 -1.45 -12.30
N PHE A 168 12.26 -2.19 -13.08
CA PHE A 168 11.86 -2.63 -14.42
C PHE A 168 10.68 -3.60 -14.38
N ARG A 169 10.67 -4.51 -13.40
CA ARG A 169 9.53 -5.40 -13.17
C ARG A 169 8.35 -4.63 -12.58
N TRP A 170 8.60 -3.72 -11.64
CA TRP A 170 7.56 -2.95 -10.93
C TRP A 170 6.85 -1.94 -11.81
N PHE A 171 7.51 -1.41 -12.86
CA PHE A 171 6.89 -0.60 -13.92
C PHE A 171 6.30 -1.46 -15.05
N GLY A 172 6.48 -2.79 -15.00
CA GLY A 172 6.01 -3.72 -16.04
C GLY A 172 6.74 -3.59 -17.37
N LEU A 173 7.98 -3.08 -17.36
CA LEU A 173 8.86 -3.03 -18.54
C LEU A 173 9.35 -4.42 -18.94
N ILE A 174 9.49 -5.30 -17.94
CA ILE A 174 9.76 -6.72 -18.15
C ILE A 174 8.77 -7.58 -17.39
N GLU A 175 8.57 -8.79 -17.88
CA GLU A 175 7.96 -9.88 -17.14
C GLU A 175 9.02 -10.85 -16.63
N SER A 176 8.75 -11.49 -15.49
CA SER A 176 9.64 -12.47 -14.89
C SER A 176 8.95 -13.83 -14.80
N GLY A 177 9.69 -14.90 -15.07
CA GLY A 177 9.22 -16.27 -14.92
C GLY A 177 10.31 -17.19 -14.36
N VAL A 178 9.94 -18.47 -14.21
CA VAL A 178 10.88 -19.54 -13.88
C VAL A 178 10.70 -20.64 -14.92
N THR A 179 11.81 -21.11 -15.49
CA THR A 179 11.83 -22.26 -16.39
C THR A 179 12.64 -23.41 -15.78
N GLY A 180 12.41 -24.63 -16.24
CA GLY A 180 13.05 -25.84 -15.74
C GLY A 180 12.40 -26.42 -14.48
N SER A 181 12.88 -27.59 -14.04
CA SER A 181 12.35 -28.34 -12.91
C SER A 181 13.45 -28.73 -11.92
N GLY A 182 13.11 -28.83 -10.63
CA GLY A 182 14.05 -29.24 -9.59
C GLY A 182 15.23 -28.28 -9.45
N THR A 183 16.44 -28.81 -9.56
CA THR A 183 17.70 -28.07 -9.43
C THR A 183 18.08 -27.25 -10.67
N ASP A 184 17.45 -27.49 -11.82
CA ASP A 184 17.68 -26.76 -13.08
C ASP A 184 16.71 -25.57 -13.26
N ARG A 185 16.15 -25.07 -12.16
CA ARG A 185 15.26 -23.91 -12.18
C ARG A 185 16.05 -22.64 -12.49
N ALA A 186 15.79 -22.05 -13.66
CA ALA A 186 16.39 -20.79 -14.09
C ALA A 186 15.35 -19.66 -14.03
N ARG A 187 15.75 -18.51 -13.48
CA ARG A 187 14.95 -17.28 -13.56
C ARG A 187 15.08 -16.69 -14.96
N VAL A 188 13.96 -16.47 -15.62
CA VAL A 188 13.86 -15.91 -16.98
C VAL A 188 13.12 -14.59 -16.95
N ILE A 189 13.41 -13.75 -17.93
CA ILE A 189 12.73 -12.47 -18.14
C ILE A 189 12.34 -12.31 -19.61
N ARG A 190 11.36 -11.45 -19.87
CA ARG A 190 10.91 -11.10 -21.21
C ARG A 190 10.63 -9.61 -21.28
N LEU A 191 11.09 -8.95 -22.34
CA LEU A 191 10.77 -7.55 -22.61
C LEU A 191 9.30 -7.43 -23.02
N THR A 192 8.54 -6.54 -22.37
CA THR A 192 7.15 -6.26 -22.73
C THR A 192 7.09 -5.16 -23.78
N GLU A 193 5.93 -4.98 -24.42
CA GLU A 193 5.69 -3.84 -25.31
C GLU A 193 5.92 -2.49 -24.60
N ALA A 194 5.57 -2.40 -23.30
CA ALA A 194 5.85 -1.21 -22.50
C ALA A 194 7.35 -1.00 -22.27
N GLY A 195 8.11 -2.09 -22.12
CA GLY A 195 9.57 -2.06 -22.04
C GLY A 195 10.21 -1.61 -23.36
N GLN A 196 9.74 -2.13 -24.49
CA GLN A 196 10.22 -1.71 -25.81
C GLN A 196 9.96 -0.22 -26.06
N LEU A 197 8.74 0.24 -25.79
CA LEU A 197 8.39 1.66 -25.93
C LEU A 197 9.28 2.55 -25.04
N ALA A 198 9.58 2.10 -23.81
CA ALA A 198 10.47 2.82 -22.92
C ALA A 198 11.94 2.78 -23.36
N ALA A 199 12.37 1.72 -24.06
CA ALA A 199 13.70 1.62 -24.65
C ALA A 199 13.85 2.57 -25.86
N ASP A 200 12.84 2.65 -26.71
CA ASP A 200 12.83 3.52 -27.89
C ASP A 200 12.67 5.00 -27.50
N ASN A 201 11.79 5.27 -26.53
CA ASN A 201 11.58 6.59 -25.97
C ASN A 201 11.08 6.51 -24.51
N PHE A 202 12.00 6.72 -23.56
CA PHE A 202 11.72 6.66 -22.12
C PHE A 202 10.67 7.65 -21.62
N GLU A 203 10.24 8.63 -22.42
CA GLU A 203 9.15 9.56 -22.06
C GLU A 203 7.76 8.99 -22.38
N VAL A 204 7.67 8.01 -23.28
CA VAL A 204 6.40 7.45 -23.74
C VAL A 204 5.90 6.37 -22.79
N VAL A 205 4.72 6.57 -22.20
CA VAL A 205 4.01 5.55 -21.43
C VAL A 205 2.84 5.05 -22.29
N PRO A 206 2.62 3.72 -22.39
CA PRO A 206 1.42 3.20 -23.06
C PRO A 206 0.16 3.84 -22.48
N SER A 207 -0.72 4.33 -23.34
CA SER A 207 -2.00 4.87 -22.90
C SER A 207 -2.86 3.80 -22.24
N ASP A 208 -3.79 4.21 -21.39
CA ASP A 208 -4.75 3.28 -20.79
C ASP A 208 -5.59 2.63 -21.89
N ASP A 209 -5.99 1.37 -21.69
CA ASP A 209 -6.70 0.56 -22.71
C ASP A 209 -7.98 1.27 -23.24
N ALA A 210 -8.56 2.19 -22.46
CA ALA A 210 -9.67 3.04 -22.88
C ALA A 210 -9.33 4.06 -23.99
N ARG A 211 -8.05 4.39 -24.20
CA ARG A 211 -7.55 5.36 -25.20
C ARG A 211 -6.82 4.69 -26.38
N LEU A 212 -6.67 3.37 -26.39
CA LEU A 212 -6.02 2.67 -27.50
C LEU A 212 -6.89 2.73 -28.78
N PRO A 213 -6.27 2.87 -29.97
CA PRO A 213 -6.99 2.77 -31.24
C PRO A 213 -7.77 1.46 -31.33
N GLY A 214 -9.11 1.55 -31.45
CA GLY A 214 -10.02 0.39 -31.46
C GLY A 214 -10.77 0.16 -30.13
N SER A 215 -10.46 0.93 -29.09
CA SER A 215 -11.26 0.94 -27.86
C SER A 215 -12.68 1.46 -28.13
N LYS A 216 -13.68 0.77 -27.58
CA LYS A 216 -15.10 1.16 -27.69
C LYS A 216 -15.50 2.21 -26.64
N ILE A 217 -14.57 2.57 -25.76
CA ILE A 217 -14.82 3.40 -24.59
C ILE A 217 -14.58 4.85 -24.99
N THR A 218 -15.66 5.63 -25.10
CA THR A 218 -15.57 7.07 -25.35
C THR A 218 -15.39 7.82 -24.03
N ASP A 219 -14.87 9.05 -24.05
CA ASP A 219 -14.76 9.90 -22.84
C ASP A 219 -16.10 10.14 -22.13
N ASN A 220 -17.22 9.96 -22.86
CA ASN A 220 -18.58 10.08 -22.35
C ASN A 220 -19.18 8.76 -21.84
N ALA A 221 -18.46 7.63 -21.95
CA ALA A 221 -18.90 6.36 -21.41
C ALA A 221 -19.00 6.42 -19.88
N PRO A 222 -19.92 5.66 -19.27
CA PRO A 222 -19.97 5.53 -17.82
C PRO A 222 -18.66 4.96 -17.29
N VAL A 223 -18.33 5.27 -16.03
CA VAL A 223 -17.12 4.70 -15.40
C VAL A 223 -17.29 3.20 -15.17
N VAL A 224 -18.49 2.80 -14.71
CA VAL A 224 -18.84 1.41 -14.47
C VAL A 224 -20.19 1.06 -15.10
N THR A 225 -20.38 -0.20 -15.46
CA THR A 225 -21.70 -0.78 -15.68
C THR A 225 -21.94 -1.84 -14.61
N VAL A 226 -23.20 -2.02 -14.22
CA VAL A 226 -23.60 -3.03 -13.24
C VAL A 226 -24.75 -3.83 -13.86
N ASP A 227 -24.60 -5.14 -13.94
CA ASP A 227 -25.67 -6.02 -14.43
C ASP A 227 -26.61 -6.48 -13.30
N ASP A 228 -27.68 -7.19 -13.67
CA ASP A 228 -28.68 -7.69 -12.71
C ASP A 228 -28.14 -8.78 -11.77
N ALA A 229 -27.05 -9.44 -12.13
CA ALA A 229 -26.37 -10.42 -11.28
C ALA A 229 -25.44 -9.75 -10.25
N GLY A 230 -25.16 -8.45 -10.40
CA GLY A 230 -24.22 -7.72 -9.55
C GLY A 230 -22.78 -7.77 -10.07
N MET A 231 -22.57 -8.16 -11.33
CA MET A 231 -21.27 -7.99 -11.98
C MET A 231 -21.06 -6.52 -12.32
N VAL A 232 -19.89 -6.01 -11.94
CA VAL A 232 -19.46 -4.66 -12.22
C VAL A 232 -18.33 -4.70 -13.24
N GLU A 233 -18.53 -4.07 -14.39
CA GLU A 233 -17.49 -3.87 -15.39
C GLU A 233 -16.95 -2.44 -15.25
N LEU A 234 -15.64 -2.31 -15.04
CA LEU A 234 -14.95 -1.03 -14.92
C LEU A 234 -14.43 -0.60 -16.30
N LEU A 235 -15.19 0.28 -16.94
CA LEU A 235 -14.92 0.76 -18.29
C LEU A 235 -13.84 1.86 -18.30
N ARG A 236 -13.80 2.71 -17.27
CA ARG A 236 -12.79 3.77 -17.14
C ARG A 236 -11.92 3.51 -15.93
N PRO A 237 -10.88 2.67 -16.06
CA PRO A 237 -10.02 2.33 -14.94
C PRO A 237 -9.21 3.54 -14.51
N ALA A 238 -9.44 3.98 -13.28
CA ALA A 238 -8.57 4.90 -12.56
C ALA A 238 -8.33 4.34 -11.15
N PRO A 239 -7.21 4.67 -10.50
CA PRO A 239 -6.88 4.16 -9.16
C PRO A 239 -7.99 4.39 -8.15
N LEU A 240 -8.64 5.56 -8.16
CA LEU A 240 -9.79 5.82 -7.30
C LEU A 240 -10.89 4.77 -7.48
N HIS A 241 -11.21 4.41 -8.72
CA HIS A 241 -12.29 3.48 -9.02
C HIS A 241 -11.92 2.04 -8.65
N VAL A 242 -10.69 1.63 -8.94
CA VAL A 242 -10.16 0.33 -8.51
C VAL A 242 -10.21 0.20 -7.00
N TRP A 243 -9.69 1.19 -6.26
CA TRP A 243 -9.71 1.16 -4.79
C TRP A 243 -11.11 1.20 -4.20
N SER A 244 -12.00 2.03 -4.76
CA SER A 244 -13.39 2.08 -4.32
C SER A 244 -14.09 0.75 -4.53
N LEU A 245 -13.97 0.13 -5.71
CA LEU A 245 -14.59 -1.16 -5.99
C LEU A 245 -14.00 -2.28 -5.12
N SER A 246 -12.68 -2.35 -4.99
CA SER A 246 -12.02 -3.36 -4.14
C SER A 246 -12.44 -3.28 -2.66
N ALA A 247 -12.94 -2.15 -2.19
CA ALA A 247 -13.42 -2.00 -0.81
C ALA A 247 -14.75 -2.72 -0.53
N PHE A 248 -15.57 -2.98 -1.56
CA PHE A 248 -16.91 -3.55 -1.37
C PHE A 248 -17.33 -4.62 -2.40
N SER A 249 -16.43 -5.05 -3.27
CA SER A 249 -16.66 -6.09 -4.27
C SER A 249 -15.47 -7.04 -4.37
N ASP A 250 -15.72 -8.24 -4.88
CA ASP A 250 -14.67 -9.23 -5.17
C ASP A 250 -14.11 -8.98 -6.57
N GLN A 251 -12.78 -8.97 -6.72
CA GLN A 251 -12.15 -8.80 -8.03
C GLN A 251 -12.15 -10.14 -8.79
N VAL A 252 -12.82 -10.20 -9.93
CA VAL A 252 -12.92 -11.41 -10.77
C VAL A 252 -11.83 -11.43 -11.84
N ALA A 253 -11.63 -10.31 -12.52
CA ALA A 253 -10.59 -10.16 -13.54
C ALA A 253 -10.05 -8.73 -13.53
N LEU A 254 -8.77 -8.55 -13.84
CA LEU A 254 -8.18 -7.22 -14.07
C LEU A 254 -7.95 -6.92 -15.55
N LYS A 255 -7.94 -7.94 -16.41
CA LYS A 255 -7.64 -7.83 -17.83
C LYS A 255 -8.42 -8.86 -18.66
N PRO A 256 -8.79 -8.54 -19.91
CA PRO A 256 -8.61 -7.23 -20.57
C PRO A 256 -9.53 -6.15 -19.96
N ASP A 257 -10.71 -6.53 -19.47
CA ASP A 257 -11.63 -5.63 -18.79
C ASP A 257 -11.60 -5.92 -17.29
N ALA A 258 -11.47 -4.87 -16.46
CA ALA A 258 -11.52 -5.03 -15.02
C ALA A 258 -12.97 -5.34 -14.59
N ARG A 259 -13.17 -6.52 -14.01
CA ARG A 259 -14.47 -7.04 -13.59
C ARG A 259 -14.46 -7.35 -12.11
N TYR A 260 -15.53 -6.92 -11.45
CA TYR A 260 -15.78 -7.15 -10.05
C TYR A 260 -17.14 -7.79 -9.87
N GLU A 261 -17.34 -8.46 -8.75
CA GLU A 261 -18.59 -9.12 -8.40
C GLU A 261 -19.08 -8.60 -7.04
N LEU A 262 -20.32 -8.16 -7.01
CA LEU A 262 -21.02 -7.82 -5.78
C LEU A 262 -21.67 -9.09 -5.22
N THR A 263 -21.21 -9.48 -4.04
CA THR A 263 -21.65 -10.71 -3.36
C THR A 263 -22.08 -10.40 -1.93
N ALA A 264 -22.88 -11.26 -1.31
CA ALA A 264 -23.20 -11.14 0.11
C ALA A 264 -21.93 -11.11 1.00
N PRO A 265 -20.91 -11.99 0.78
CA PRO A 265 -19.64 -11.90 1.50
C PRO A 265 -18.89 -10.59 1.31
N SER A 266 -18.72 -10.10 0.08
CA SER A 266 -17.97 -8.85 -0.19
C SER A 266 -18.63 -7.64 0.46
N LEU A 267 -19.95 -7.52 0.34
CA LEU A 267 -20.71 -6.46 1.00
C LEU A 267 -20.66 -6.61 2.52
N GLY A 268 -20.76 -7.82 3.06
CA GLY A 268 -20.62 -8.09 4.49
C GLY A 268 -19.26 -7.66 5.05
N ARG A 269 -18.17 -7.91 4.32
CA ARG A 269 -16.82 -7.45 4.67
C ARG A 269 -16.74 -5.92 4.67
N ALA A 270 -17.29 -5.27 3.65
CA ALA A 270 -17.30 -3.81 3.55
C ALA A 270 -18.03 -3.16 4.72
N LEU A 271 -19.24 -3.65 5.03
CA LEU A 271 -20.03 -3.17 6.16
C LEU A 271 -19.28 -3.40 7.49
N GLY A 272 -18.67 -4.57 7.66
CA GLY A 272 -17.79 -4.89 8.79
C GLY A 272 -16.60 -3.93 8.94
N ALA A 273 -16.05 -3.44 7.83
CA ALA A 273 -14.99 -2.44 7.78
C ALA A 273 -15.49 -0.99 7.96
N GLY A 274 -16.80 -0.78 8.19
CA GLY A 274 -17.39 0.51 8.51
C GLY A 274 -18.00 1.27 7.33
N PHE A 275 -18.06 0.67 6.13
CA PHE A 275 -18.79 1.24 5.00
C PHE A 275 -20.30 1.25 5.25
N ASP A 276 -20.98 2.21 4.64
CA ASP A 276 -22.44 2.26 4.59
C ASP A 276 -22.96 1.71 3.25
N LEU A 277 -24.10 1.01 3.27
CA LEU A 277 -24.78 0.57 2.06
C LEU A 277 -25.15 1.77 1.17
N ASP A 278 -25.58 2.87 1.78
CA ASP A 278 -25.95 4.08 1.03
C ASP A 278 -24.74 4.69 0.30
N GLN A 279 -23.54 4.54 0.86
CA GLN A 279 -22.29 4.97 0.19
C GLN A 279 -22.00 4.11 -1.03
N VAL A 280 -22.16 2.78 -0.91
CA VAL A 280 -21.97 1.83 -2.03
C VAL A 280 -22.96 2.13 -3.15
N VAL A 281 -24.24 2.26 -2.83
CA VAL A 281 -25.30 2.58 -3.81
C VAL A 281 -25.05 3.93 -4.47
N THR A 282 -24.72 4.96 -3.68
CA THR A 282 -24.43 6.31 -4.20
C THR A 282 -23.23 6.29 -5.14
N TYR A 283 -22.18 5.56 -4.79
CA TYR A 283 -21.01 5.39 -5.63
C TYR A 283 -21.40 4.75 -6.97
N LEU A 284 -22.02 3.57 -6.95
CA LEU A 284 -22.35 2.82 -8.17
C LEU A 284 -23.28 3.63 -9.08
N ARG A 285 -24.33 4.26 -8.54
CA ARG A 285 -25.25 5.12 -9.31
C ARG A 285 -24.54 6.31 -9.94
N ARG A 286 -23.64 6.96 -9.20
CA ARG A 286 -22.89 8.13 -9.71
C ARG A 286 -21.92 7.71 -10.82
N GLN A 287 -21.25 6.57 -10.67
CA GLN A 287 -20.26 6.09 -11.62
C GLN A 287 -20.89 5.47 -12.88
N SER A 288 -22.07 4.85 -12.76
CA SER A 288 -22.82 4.32 -13.91
C SER A 288 -23.63 5.38 -14.65
N GLY A 289 -23.93 6.51 -14.01
CA GLY A 289 -24.80 7.55 -14.56
C GLY A 289 -26.28 7.14 -14.65
N GLN A 290 -26.66 5.98 -14.10
CA GLN A 290 -28.00 5.41 -14.14
C GLN A 290 -28.39 4.84 -12.78
N PRO A 291 -29.70 4.77 -12.44
CA PRO A 291 -30.14 4.04 -11.25
C PRO A 291 -29.74 2.56 -11.32
N LEU A 292 -29.44 1.96 -10.18
CA LEU A 292 -29.22 0.52 -10.08
C LEU A 292 -30.51 -0.23 -10.39
N SER A 293 -30.41 -1.40 -11.02
CA SER A 293 -31.58 -2.22 -11.32
C SER A 293 -32.29 -2.69 -10.05
N GLU A 294 -33.59 -2.97 -10.17
CA GLU A 294 -34.38 -3.46 -9.03
C GLU A 294 -33.85 -4.79 -8.48
N ALA A 295 -33.27 -5.64 -9.35
CA ALA A 295 -32.64 -6.90 -8.97
C ALA A 295 -31.44 -6.66 -8.04
N VAL A 296 -30.51 -5.78 -8.40
CA VAL A 296 -29.35 -5.43 -7.56
C VAL A 296 -29.81 -4.82 -6.24
N GLN A 297 -30.81 -3.93 -6.27
CA GLN A 297 -31.34 -3.34 -5.04
C GLN A 297 -32.02 -4.37 -4.13
N ALA A 298 -32.74 -5.34 -4.70
CA ALA A 298 -33.35 -6.44 -3.95
C ALA A 298 -32.28 -7.34 -3.33
N ASN A 299 -31.21 -7.63 -4.06
CA ASN A 299 -30.05 -8.37 -3.56
C ASN A 299 -29.41 -7.66 -2.37
N PHE A 300 -29.13 -6.36 -2.49
CA PHE A 300 -28.58 -5.56 -1.38
C PHE A 300 -29.47 -5.62 -0.15
N ARG A 301 -30.79 -5.38 -0.29
CA ARG A 301 -31.72 -5.48 0.85
C ARG A 301 -31.71 -6.86 1.49
N SER A 302 -31.67 -7.92 0.69
CA SER A 302 -31.63 -9.31 1.17
C SER A 302 -30.34 -9.59 1.94
N TRP A 303 -29.19 -9.22 1.37
CA TRP A 303 -27.86 -9.44 1.97
C TRP A 303 -27.66 -8.63 3.25
N THR A 304 -28.23 -7.43 3.34
CA THR A 304 -28.12 -6.59 4.55
C THR A 304 -29.21 -6.83 5.57
N ALA A 305 -30.25 -7.62 5.25
CA ALA A 305 -31.37 -7.87 6.17
C ALA A 305 -30.92 -8.45 7.52
N GLY A 306 -29.88 -9.29 7.51
CA GLY A 306 -29.25 -9.88 8.70
C GLY A 306 -28.12 -9.04 9.30
N TYR A 307 -27.62 -8.03 8.59
CA TYR A 307 -26.55 -7.18 9.11
C TYR A 307 -27.13 -6.17 10.11
N ARG A 308 -26.74 -6.32 11.38
CA ARG A 308 -27.09 -5.40 12.47
C ARG A 308 -25.80 -4.80 13.01
N ARG A 309 -25.58 -3.51 12.74
CA ARG A 309 -24.41 -2.80 13.24
C ARG A 309 -24.52 -2.65 14.75
N VAL A 310 -23.62 -3.30 15.48
CA VAL A 310 -23.39 -3.02 16.90
C VAL A 310 -22.17 -2.12 17.01
N ARG A 311 -22.25 -1.09 17.85
CA ARG A 311 -21.11 -0.23 18.18
C ARG A 311 -20.55 -0.70 19.51
N LEU A 312 -19.31 -1.16 19.51
CA LEU A 312 -18.59 -1.47 20.74
C LEU A 312 -17.89 -0.19 21.21
N ARG A 313 -18.01 0.12 22.50
CA ARG A 313 -17.28 1.21 23.14
C ARG A 313 -16.60 0.68 24.38
N ARG A 314 -15.34 1.06 24.59
CA ARG A 314 -14.62 0.74 25.83
C ARG A 314 -15.08 1.67 26.94
N MET A 315 -15.16 1.12 28.15
CA MET A 315 -15.63 1.82 29.33
C MET A 315 -14.79 1.40 30.52
N ILE A 316 -14.47 2.35 31.38
CA ILE A 316 -13.80 2.11 32.65
C ILE A 316 -14.72 2.49 33.79
N VAL A 317 -14.67 1.69 34.84
CA VAL A 317 -15.30 2.01 36.12
C VAL A 317 -14.28 2.73 36.99
N VAL A 318 -14.61 3.95 37.41
CA VAL A 318 -13.82 4.73 38.38
C VAL A 318 -14.53 4.64 39.73
N GLN A 319 -13.86 4.06 40.71
CA GLN A 319 -14.36 3.89 42.09
C GLN A 319 -13.39 4.60 43.04
N PRO A 320 -13.76 5.74 43.61
CA PRO A 320 -12.99 6.35 44.70
C PRO A 320 -13.20 5.54 45.99
N ASP A 321 -12.23 5.59 46.89
CA ASP A 321 -12.37 5.02 48.24
C ASP A 321 -13.50 5.71 49.03
N GLU A 322 -13.73 6.99 48.76
CA GLU A 322 -14.79 7.79 49.35
C GLU A 322 -15.84 8.20 48.29
N PRO A 323 -17.08 7.66 48.34
CA PRO A 323 -18.13 7.97 47.36
C PRO A 323 -18.51 9.45 47.26
N ALA A 324 -18.22 10.25 48.30
CA ALA A 324 -18.48 11.70 48.30
C ALA A 324 -17.68 12.44 47.20
N LEU A 325 -16.54 11.88 46.77
CA LEU A 325 -15.66 12.46 45.76
C LEU A 325 -16.19 12.29 44.32
N LEU A 326 -17.26 11.52 44.11
CA LEU A 326 -17.76 11.23 42.76
C LEU A 326 -18.20 12.49 42.00
N ASN A 327 -18.77 13.49 42.67
CA ASN A 327 -19.17 14.74 42.02
C ASN A 327 -17.96 15.51 41.48
N GLU A 328 -16.84 15.50 42.23
CA GLU A 328 -15.61 16.18 41.86
C GLU A 328 -14.90 15.45 40.70
N ILE A 329 -14.88 14.11 40.74
CA ILE A 329 -14.33 13.27 39.68
C ILE A 329 -15.14 13.44 38.39
N GLU A 330 -16.46 13.47 38.47
CA GLU A 330 -17.35 13.71 37.33
C GLU A 330 -17.05 15.06 36.68
N ALA A 331 -17.02 16.16 37.45
CA ALA A 331 -16.70 17.48 36.93
C ALA A 331 -15.29 17.55 36.31
N ALA A 332 -14.30 16.91 36.93
CA ALA A 332 -12.93 16.87 36.42
C ALA A 332 -12.84 16.13 35.08
N LEU A 333 -13.51 14.99 34.95
CA LEU A 333 -13.48 14.18 33.74
C LEU A 333 -14.26 14.82 32.58
N GLU A 334 -15.42 15.42 32.86
CA GLU A 334 -16.17 16.18 31.85
C GLU A 334 -15.38 17.41 31.37
N GLY A 335 -14.70 18.11 32.29
CA GLY A 335 -13.82 19.24 31.96
C GLY A 335 -12.66 18.87 31.03
N GLU A 336 -12.18 17.63 31.11
CA GLU A 336 -11.14 17.05 30.23
C GLU A 336 -11.73 16.38 28.97
N GLY A 337 -13.05 16.50 28.76
CA GLY A 337 -13.74 16.02 27.56
C GLY A 337 -14.14 14.54 27.56
N PHE A 338 -14.08 13.86 28.71
CA PHE A 338 -14.58 12.48 28.82
C PHE A 338 -16.12 12.46 28.89
N ALA A 339 -16.72 11.47 28.24
CA ALA A 339 -18.17 11.26 28.29
C ALA A 339 -18.53 10.24 29.38
N LEU A 340 -19.40 10.63 30.29
CA LEU A 340 -19.94 9.74 31.32
C LEU A 340 -21.10 8.90 30.76
N ALA A 341 -21.14 7.63 31.14
CA ALA A 341 -22.22 6.72 30.77
C ALA A 341 -23.33 6.77 31.80
N ASP A 342 -23.00 6.42 33.05
CA ASP A 342 -23.88 6.45 34.21
C ASP A 342 -23.05 6.33 35.51
N ARG A 343 -23.72 6.51 36.65
CA ARG A 343 -23.21 6.10 37.95
C ARG A 343 -23.55 4.63 38.19
N LEU A 344 -22.71 3.95 38.97
CA LEU A 344 -23.06 2.61 39.45
C LEU A 344 -24.34 2.67 40.30
N PRO A 345 -25.23 1.65 40.22
CA PRO A 345 -26.51 1.67 40.95
C PRO A 345 -26.39 1.78 42.47
N ASP A 346 -25.26 1.33 43.03
CA ASP A 346 -24.94 1.41 44.46
C ASP A 346 -24.30 2.75 44.86
N GLY A 347 -24.09 3.65 43.90
CA GLY A 347 -23.43 4.93 44.13
C GLY A 347 -21.94 4.84 44.45
N SER A 348 -21.29 3.67 44.25
CA SER A 348 -19.88 3.47 44.60
C SER A 348 -18.90 3.95 43.53
N GLY A 349 -19.37 4.26 42.32
CA GLY A 349 -18.49 4.57 41.19
C GLY A 349 -19.18 5.20 39.99
N LEU A 350 -18.36 5.57 39.02
CA LEU A 350 -18.74 6.17 37.75
C LEU A 350 -18.30 5.28 36.59
N ARG A 351 -19.16 5.14 35.58
CA ARG A 351 -18.82 4.51 34.31
C ARG A 351 -18.46 5.58 33.29
N VAL A 352 -17.23 5.52 32.81
CA VAL A 352 -16.65 6.53 31.91
C VAL A 352 -16.34 5.88 30.57
N PHE A 353 -16.85 6.45 29.48
CA PHE A 353 -16.43 6.00 28.15
C PHE A 353 -15.01 6.47 27.88
N LEU A 354 -14.18 5.55 27.38
CA LEU A 354 -12.87 5.92 26.87
C LEU A 354 -13.01 6.69 25.56
N LEU A 355 -12.10 7.66 25.37
CA LEU A 355 -11.98 8.39 24.11
C LEU A 355 -11.56 7.42 23.00
N ASP A 356 -12.09 7.65 21.81
CA ASP A 356 -11.67 6.91 20.62
C ASP A 356 -10.36 7.53 20.11
N THR A 357 -9.24 7.01 20.58
CA THR A 357 -7.90 7.49 20.19
C THR A 357 -7.37 6.80 18.93
N GLY A 358 -8.14 5.89 18.32
CA GLY A 358 -7.74 5.15 17.10
C GLY A 358 -6.57 4.15 17.26
N GLU A 359 -5.88 4.15 18.42
CA GLU A 359 -4.82 3.21 18.81
C GLU A 359 -5.35 2.21 19.88
N ASP A 360 -4.51 1.24 20.29
CA ASP A 360 -4.83 0.30 21.37
C ASP A 360 -5.34 1.02 22.64
N GLY A 361 -6.25 0.38 23.39
CA GLY A 361 -7.00 0.99 24.50
C GLY A 361 -6.12 1.67 25.55
N THR A 362 -4.89 1.20 25.68
CA THR A 362 -3.82 1.73 26.53
C THR A 362 -3.61 3.24 26.43
N ALA A 363 -3.67 3.83 25.23
CA ALA A 363 -3.45 5.27 25.07
C ALA A 363 -4.58 6.11 25.69
N ALA A 364 -5.83 5.66 25.51
CA ALA A 364 -7.00 6.30 26.12
C ALA A 364 -7.01 6.13 27.65
N GLU A 365 -6.52 4.99 28.15
CA GLU A 365 -6.34 4.74 29.58
C GLU A 365 -5.30 5.66 30.22
N GLU A 366 -4.14 5.83 29.60
CA GLU A 366 -3.11 6.76 30.08
C GLU A 366 -3.61 8.20 30.12
N GLN A 367 -4.43 8.60 29.14
CA GLN A 367 -5.03 9.92 29.11
C GLN A 367 -6.03 10.10 30.26
N LEU A 368 -6.89 9.10 30.51
CA LEU A 368 -7.80 9.11 31.66
C LEU A 368 -7.03 9.23 32.98
N GLN A 369 -5.97 8.43 33.15
CA GLN A 369 -5.14 8.52 34.35
C GLN A 369 -4.45 9.88 34.51
N ARG A 370 -4.01 10.50 33.40
CA ARG A 370 -3.40 11.83 33.42
C ARG A 370 -4.41 12.90 33.82
N ALA A 371 -5.63 12.83 33.29
CA ALA A 371 -6.74 13.72 33.64
C ALA A 371 -7.08 13.61 35.14
N LEU A 372 -7.19 12.39 35.65
CA LEU A 372 -7.40 12.13 37.08
C LEU A 372 -6.26 12.73 37.92
N ARG A 373 -5.00 12.47 37.55
CA ARG A 373 -3.81 12.98 38.27
C ARG A 373 -3.70 14.50 38.27
N ALA A 374 -4.03 15.15 37.15
CA ALA A 374 -4.05 16.60 37.05
C ALA A 374 -5.05 17.24 38.02
N ASN A 375 -6.11 16.49 38.37
CA ASN A 375 -7.15 16.91 39.32
C ASN A 375 -6.98 16.29 40.72
N GLY A 376 -5.79 15.76 41.05
CA GLY A 376 -5.45 15.27 42.38
C GLY A 376 -5.86 13.82 42.69
N PHE A 377 -6.41 13.09 41.71
CA PHE A 377 -6.80 11.69 41.87
C PHE A 377 -5.71 10.75 41.33
N SER A 378 -5.41 9.67 42.06
CA SER A 378 -4.46 8.64 41.60
C SER A 378 -5.19 7.33 41.34
N GLY A 379 -5.32 6.95 40.07
CA GLY A 379 -5.95 5.69 39.69
C GLY A 379 -5.05 4.49 39.98
N GLN A 380 -5.60 3.47 40.64
CA GLN A 380 -4.96 2.16 40.80
C GLN A 380 -5.78 1.11 40.09
N TRP A 381 -5.10 0.24 39.33
CA TRP A 381 -5.75 -0.91 38.74
C TRP A 381 -5.93 -2.00 39.79
N PRO A 382 -7.08 -2.71 39.82
CA PRO A 382 -7.25 -3.86 40.67
C PRO A 382 -6.12 -4.85 40.38
N ARG A 383 -5.33 -5.21 41.39
CA ARG A 383 -4.40 -6.32 41.25
C ARG A 383 -5.23 -7.57 41.02
N ALA A 384 -4.96 -8.29 39.93
CA ALA A 384 -5.54 -9.61 39.72
C ALA A 384 -5.27 -10.44 40.98
N SER A 385 -6.33 -10.79 41.70
CA SER A 385 -6.25 -11.63 42.88
C SER A 385 -5.76 -13.01 42.44
N GLY A 386 -4.45 -13.24 42.59
CA GLY A 386 -3.83 -14.54 42.37
C GLY A 386 -4.55 -15.60 43.19
N GLY A 387 -4.92 -16.70 42.53
CA GLY A 387 -5.64 -17.81 43.13
C GLY A 387 -5.02 -18.25 44.45
N GLY A 388 -5.86 -18.34 45.47
CA GLY A 388 -5.48 -18.80 46.80
C GLY A 388 -4.83 -20.17 46.72
N GLY A 389 -3.56 -20.23 47.12
CA GLY A 389 -2.91 -21.47 47.51
C GLY A 389 -3.65 -22.02 48.73
N THR A 390 -4.36 -23.13 48.53
CA THR A 390 -4.81 -24.00 49.61
C THR A 390 -3.58 -24.61 50.27
N GLY A 391 -3.20 -24.06 51.42
CA GLY A 391 -2.52 -24.84 52.45
C GLY A 391 -3.58 -25.59 53.24
N ASP A 392 -3.48 -26.92 53.27
CA ASP A 392 -3.89 -27.68 54.45
C ASP A 392 -3.01 -28.94 54.58
N ARG A 393 -2.37 -28.98 55.75
CA ARG A 393 -1.81 -30.07 56.57
C ARG A 393 -1.35 -31.39 55.95
#